data_AF-A0A222FLD0-F1
#
_entry.id   AF-A0A222FLD0-F1
#
_cell.length_a   1.000
_cell.length_b   1.000
_cell.length_c   1.000
_cell.angle_alpha   90.00
_cell.angle_beta   90.00
_cell.angle_gamma   90.00
#
_symmetry.space_group_name_H-M   'P 1'
#
loop_
_entity.id
_entity.type
_entity.pdbx_description
1 polymer ?
#
loop_
_entity_poly.entity_id
_entity_poly.type
_entity_poly.pdbx_seq_one_letter_code
_entity_poly.pdbx_strand_id
1 'polypeptide(L)'
;MATSSRDVALARDDVQFLSWEHPFIDQALELILTSPAGNAAVGYIEDHPHDTGDVFLQLQFTASCPAPRALQVERYLPPNAMHLMMTPTGDLKVNEPEALPGFALPLKRATARGLVEQRAQEIQPLLYKLEKMGAAQLGKMVSVAKRKAEEAYQDRIARLGSLAQHNANISPAMLENVRQERDAVLAAIDESQLLLDSVRLVFCG
;
A
#
# COMPACT_ATOMS: atom_id res chain seq x y z
N MET A 1 -9.27 -26.81 14.96
CA MET A 1 -8.85 -27.11 13.57
C MET A 1 -9.34 -25.97 12.69
N ALA A 2 -8.66 -25.65 11.58
CA ALA A 2 -9.04 -24.52 10.73
C ALA A 2 -8.99 -24.91 9.25
N THR A 3 -9.86 -24.34 8.42
CA THR A 3 -9.99 -24.64 6.98
C THR A 3 -10.27 -23.36 6.18
N SER A 4 -9.80 -23.30 4.93
CA SER A 4 -10.20 -22.26 3.97
C SER A 4 -11.40 -22.68 3.10
N SER A 5 -11.95 -23.88 3.30
CA SER A 5 -13.16 -24.33 2.61
C SER A 5 -14.41 -24.01 3.42
N ARG A 6 -15.28 -23.17 2.87
CA ARG A 6 -16.54 -22.79 3.52
C ARG A 6 -17.43 -24.01 3.76
N ASP A 7 -17.53 -24.92 2.80
CA ASP A 7 -18.37 -26.11 2.88
C ASP A 7 -17.93 -27.03 4.03
N VAL A 8 -16.62 -27.20 4.22
CA VAL A 8 -16.07 -27.99 5.32
C VAL A 8 -16.38 -27.35 6.68
N ALA A 9 -16.26 -26.04 6.80
CA ALA A 9 -16.58 -25.33 8.05
C ALA A 9 -18.09 -25.36 8.38
N LEU A 10 -18.96 -25.32 7.37
CA LEU A 10 -20.41 -25.45 7.55
C LEU A 10 -20.82 -26.87 7.97
N ALA A 11 -20.10 -27.89 7.52
CA ALA A 11 -20.38 -29.28 7.86
C ALA A 11 -19.85 -29.67 9.26
N ARG A 12 -18.99 -28.84 9.88
CA ARG A 12 -18.27 -29.17 11.11
C ARG A 12 -18.10 -27.96 12.02
N ASP A 13 -18.90 -27.90 13.08
CA ASP A 13 -18.86 -26.83 14.09
C ASP A 13 -17.52 -26.72 14.83
N ASP A 14 -16.70 -27.79 14.85
CA ASP A 14 -15.38 -27.81 15.50
C ASP A 14 -14.25 -27.23 14.62
N VAL A 15 -14.56 -26.83 13.39
CA VAL A 15 -13.60 -26.30 12.42
C VAL A 15 -13.88 -24.82 12.14
N GLN A 16 -12.90 -23.97 12.40
CA GLN A 16 -12.98 -22.54 12.10
C GLN A 16 -12.76 -22.28 10.60
N PHE A 17 -13.56 -21.40 10.01
CA PHE A 17 -13.39 -20.93 8.64
C PHE A 17 -12.39 -19.77 8.60
N LEU A 18 -11.25 -19.95 7.94
CA LEU A 18 -10.25 -18.90 7.73
C LEU A 18 -10.61 -18.08 6.48
N SER A 19 -11.18 -16.89 6.70
CA SER A 19 -11.36 -15.84 5.70
C SER A 19 -10.46 -14.63 5.97
N TRP A 20 -10.45 -13.65 5.06
CA TRP A 20 -9.75 -12.38 5.27
C TRP A 20 -10.31 -11.58 6.46
N GLU A 21 -11.57 -11.78 6.85
CA GLU A 21 -12.16 -11.14 8.03
C GLU A 21 -11.94 -11.95 9.32
N HIS A 22 -11.20 -13.06 9.27
CA HIS A 22 -10.99 -13.88 10.45
C HIS A 22 -9.99 -13.20 11.42
N PRO A 23 -10.29 -13.07 12.73
CA PRO A 23 -9.45 -12.29 13.66
C PRO A 23 -7.99 -12.73 13.75
N PHE A 24 -7.70 -14.01 13.48
CA PHE A 24 -6.34 -14.52 13.39
C PHE A 24 -5.55 -13.93 12.22
N ILE A 25 -6.20 -13.78 11.05
CA ILE A 25 -5.59 -13.19 9.86
C ILE A 25 -5.34 -11.71 10.10
N ASP A 26 -6.32 -10.99 10.63
CA ASP A 26 -6.17 -9.56 11.00
C ASP A 26 -4.99 -9.36 11.97
N GLN A 27 -4.89 -10.16 13.03
CA GLN A 27 -3.80 -10.07 14.00
C GLN A 27 -2.43 -10.41 13.39
N ALA A 28 -2.38 -11.42 12.51
CA ALA A 28 -1.14 -11.78 11.83
C ALA A 28 -0.68 -10.67 10.89
N LEU A 29 -1.60 -10.04 10.15
CA LEU A 29 -1.31 -8.90 9.29
C LEU A 29 -0.86 -7.70 10.11
N GLU A 30 -1.55 -7.35 11.20
CA GLU A 30 -1.16 -6.27 12.09
C GLU A 30 0.27 -6.47 12.63
N LEU A 31 0.61 -7.70 13.06
CA LEU A 31 1.96 -8.01 13.55
C LEU A 31 3.04 -7.80 12.48
N ILE A 32 2.74 -8.16 11.23
CA ILE A 32 3.68 -8.00 10.11
C ILE A 32 3.80 -6.52 9.74
N LEU A 33 2.67 -5.81 9.60
CA LEU A 33 2.62 -4.42 9.15
C LEU A 33 3.19 -3.43 10.18
N THR A 34 3.17 -3.78 11.47
CA THR A 34 3.74 -2.95 12.55
C THR A 34 5.19 -3.31 12.89
N SER A 35 5.70 -4.41 12.34
CA SER A 35 7.07 -4.87 12.55
C SER A 35 8.03 -4.20 11.56
N PRO A 36 9.28 -3.91 11.94
CA PRO A 36 10.30 -3.44 11.00
C PRO A 36 10.81 -4.54 10.04
N ALA A 37 10.28 -5.77 10.17
CA ALA A 37 10.66 -6.89 9.33
C ALA A 37 10.21 -6.66 7.88
N GLY A 38 11.17 -6.53 6.97
CA GLY A 38 10.91 -6.31 5.55
C GLY A 38 11.14 -4.86 5.08
N ASN A 39 11.28 -3.90 5.99
CA ASN A 39 11.55 -2.50 5.65
C ASN A 39 12.91 -2.29 4.96
N ALA A 40 13.89 -3.17 5.21
CA ALA A 40 15.16 -3.16 4.51
C ALA A 40 15.55 -4.59 4.12
N ALA A 41 15.76 -4.82 2.83
CA ALA A 41 16.11 -6.12 2.30
C ALA A 41 17.23 -6.02 1.25
N VAL A 42 18.11 -7.01 1.25
CA VAL A 42 19.15 -7.18 0.24
C VAL A 42 19.10 -8.61 -0.28
N GLY A 43 19.02 -8.77 -1.59
CA GLY A 43 19.02 -10.06 -2.26
C GLY A 43 19.84 -10.04 -3.53
N TYR A 44 19.79 -11.14 -4.27
CA TYR A 44 20.37 -11.24 -5.61
C TYR A 44 19.41 -11.95 -6.56
N ILE A 45 19.61 -11.77 -7.86
CA ILE A 45 18.92 -12.50 -8.92
C ILE A 45 19.95 -13.08 -9.88
N GLU A 46 19.68 -14.27 -10.43
CA GLU A 46 20.57 -14.92 -11.41
C GLU A 46 20.08 -14.72 -12.85
N ASP A 47 18.77 -14.72 -13.07
CA ASP A 47 18.17 -14.56 -14.39
C ASP A 47 17.95 -13.07 -14.71
N HIS A 48 18.93 -12.44 -15.35
CA HIS A 48 18.88 -11.05 -15.77
C HIS A 48 19.78 -10.76 -16.99
N PRO A 49 19.53 -9.65 -17.72
CA PRO A 49 20.37 -9.23 -18.84
C PRO A 49 21.53 -8.27 -18.45
N HIS A 50 21.69 -7.96 -17.17
CA HIS A 50 22.66 -6.97 -16.65
C HIS A 50 24.03 -7.56 -16.26
N ASP A 51 25.01 -6.72 -15.95
CA ASP A 51 26.34 -7.15 -15.56
C ASP A 51 26.37 -7.60 -14.08
N THR A 52 27.24 -8.55 -13.76
CA THR A 52 27.39 -9.02 -12.37
C THR A 52 27.77 -7.86 -11.44
N GLY A 53 27.04 -7.73 -10.34
CA GLY A 53 27.21 -6.67 -9.36
C GLY A 53 26.45 -5.39 -9.68
N ASP A 54 25.69 -5.32 -10.78
CA ASP A 54 24.66 -4.31 -10.99
C ASP A 54 23.54 -4.41 -9.95
N VAL A 55 22.76 -3.35 -9.76
CA VAL A 55 21.76 -3.29 -8.68
C VAL A 55 20.43 -2.69 -9.14
N PHE A 56 19.35 -3.40 -8.79
CA PHE A 56 18.01 -2.83 -8.78
C PHE A 56 17.74 -2.21 -7.41
N LEU A 57 17.18 -1.01 -7.40
CA LEU A 57 16.78 -0.30 -6.18
C LEU A 57 15.27 -0.11 -6.18
N GLN A 58 14.59 -0.71 -5.22
CA GLN A 58 13.14 -0.61 -5.02
C GLN A 58 12.82 0.17 -3.76
N LEU A 59 11.89 1.11 -3.84
CA LEU A 59 11.29 1.82 -2.71
C LEU A 59 9.79 1.61 -2.74
N GLN A 60 9.22 1.27 -1.60
CA GLN A 60 7.77 1.25 -1.42
C GLN A 60 7.37 2.37 -0.46
N PHE A 61 6.34 3.11 -0.85
CA PHE A 61 5.77 4.16 -0.04
C PHE A 61 4.38 3.76 0.44
N THR A 62 4.06 4.17 1.66
CA THR A 62 2.72 4.01 2.23
C THR A 62 2.04 5.36 2.42
N ALA A 63 0.74 5.44 2.12
CA ALA A 63 -0.07 6.60 2.45
C ALA A 63 -0.56 6.46 3.89
N SER A 64 -0.19 7.41 4.74
CA SER A 64 -0.66 7.50 6.12
C SER A 64 -1.65 8.64 6.24
N CYS A 65 -2.88 8.35 6.66
CA CYS A 65 -3.91 9.34 6.92
C CYS A 65 -4.39 9.19 8.37
N PRO A 66 -4.12 10.16 9.26
CA PRO A 66 -4.56 10.10 10.65
C PRO A 66 -6.06 10.38 10.73
N ALA A 67 -6.88 9.33 10.60
CA ALA A 67 -8.34 9.45 10.60
C ALA A 67 -8.99 8.37 11.48
N PRO A 68 -10.14 8.66 12.13
CA PRO A 68 -10.93 7.63 12.77
C PRO A 68 -11.32 6.52 11.77
N ARG A 69 -11.19 5.25 12.17
CA ARG A 69 -11.56 4.09 11.33
C ARG A 69 -12.98 4.17 10.77
N ALA A 70 -13.89 4.83 11.49
CA ALA A 70 -15.28 5.06 11.07
C ALA A 70 -15.39 5.83 9.73
N LEU A 71 -14.41 6.66 9.38
CA LEU A 71 -14.40 7.43 8.12
C LEU A 71 -13.97 6.59 6.90
N GLN A 72 -13.38 5.41 7.11
CA GLN A 72 -12.99 4.46 6.05
C GLN A 72 -12.16 5.10 4.91
N VAL A 73 -11.24 6.01 5.24
CA VAL A 73 -10.47 6.79 4.25
C VAL A 73 -9.69 5.91 3.28
N GLU A 74 -9.26 4.73 3.72
CA GLU A 74 -8.54 3.72 2.92
C GLU A 74 -9.27 3.29 1.64
N ARG A 75 -10.60 3.46 1.60
CA ARG A 75 -11.41 3.21 0.38
C ARG A 75 -11.06 4.14 -0.77
N TYR A 76 -10.59 5.35 -0.46
CA TYR A 76 -10.26 6.39 -1.43
C TYR A 76 -8.76 6.60 -1.57
N LEU A 77 -8.02 6.42 -0.46
CA LEU A 77 -6.57 6.50 -0.38
C LEU A 77 -6.01 5.18 0.21
N PRO A 78 -5.81 4.14 -0.62
CA PRO A 78 -5.25 2.87 -0.16
C PRO A 78 -3.84 3.05 0.43
N PRO A 79 -3.45 2.25 1.43
CA PRO A 79 -2.15 2.37 2.09
C PRO A 79 -0.99 2.05 1.15
N ASN A 80 -1.13 1.09 0.22
CA ASN A 80 -0.11 0.82 -0.81
C ASN A 80 -0.09 1.94 -1.85
N ALA A 81 0.63 3.01 -1.52
CA ALA A 81 0.58 4.26 -2.24
C ALA A 81 1.33 4.20 -3.56
N MET A 82 2.57 3.71 -3.52
CA MET A 82 3.45 3.78 -4.67
C MET A 82 4.65 2.86 -4.52
N HIS A 83 5.05 2.27 -5.64
CA HIS A 83 6.27 1.48 -5.75
C HIS A 83 7.18 2.10 -6.82
N LEU A 84 8.43 2.40 -6.47
CA LEU A 84 9.43 2.91 -7.39
C LEU A 84 10.55 1.89 -7.53
N MET A 85 10.93 1.56 -8.76
CA MET A 85 12.10 0.72 -9.02
C MET A 85 13.02 1.41 -10.03
N MET A 86 14.29 1.60 -9.64
CA MET A 86 15.35 1.96 -10.56
C MET A 86 16.05 0.69 -11.02
N THR A 87 16.14 0.51 -12.33
CA THR A 87 16.90 -0.58 -12.96
C THR A 87 18.39 -0.24 -13.06
N PRO A 88 19.28 -1.22 -13.26
CA PRO A 88 20.70 -0.97 -13.49
C PRO A 88 21.00 -0.02 -14.66
N THR A 89 20.16 -0.02 -15.70
CA THR A 89 20.30 0.86 -16.88
C THR A 89 19.87 2.30 -16.61
N GLY A 90 19.31 2.60 -15.43
CA GLY A 90 18.82 3.93 -15.07
C GLY A 90 17.36 4.19 -15.43
N ASP A 91 16.63 3.17 -15.89
CA ASP A 91 15.19 3.27 -16.16
C ASP A 91 14.39 3.21 -14.87
N LEU A 92 13.44 4.13 -14.72
CA LEU A 92 12.49 4.17 -13.61
C LEU A 92 11.20 3.43 -13.98
N LYS A 93 10.82 2.45 -13.17
CA LYS A 93 9.52 1.77 -13.19
C LYS A 93 8.66 2.27 -12.03
N VAL A 94 7.40 2.56 -12.30
CA VAL A 94 6.47 3.17 -11.34
C VAL A 94 5.23 2.30 -11.21
N ASN A 95 4.93 1.86 -9.99
CA ASN A 95 3.81 0.98 -9.66
C ASN A 95 3.82 -0.36 -10.42
N GLU A 96 5.01 -0.82 -10.79
CA GLU A 96 5.28 -2.12 -11.40
C GLU A 96 6.17 -2.95 -10.47
N PRO A 97 5.64 -3.49 -9.35
CA PRO A 97 6.44 -4.28 -8.41
C PRO A 97 7.02 -5.57 -9.03
N GLU A 98 6.35 -6.08 -10.07
CA GLU A 98 6.75 -7.27 -10.83
C GLU A 98 7.78 -6.98 -11.93
N ALA A 99 8.26 -5.73 -12.07
CA ALA A 99 9.26 -5.39 -13.08
C ALA A 99 10.65 -5.99 -12.81
N LEU A 100 10.85 -6.62 -11.65
CA LEU A 100 12.04 -7.40 -11.37
C LEU A 100 11.98 -8.71 -12.18
N PRO A 101 12.98 -9.05 -12.99
CA PRO A 101 12.89 -10.15 -13.96
C PRO A 101 12.81 -11.55 -13.33
N GLY A 102 13.05 -11.67 -12.02
CA GLY A 102 12.99 -12.94 -11.31
C GLY A 102 12.79 -12.78 -9.81
N PHE A 103 12.69 -13.91 -9.11
CA PHE A 103 12.59 -13.93 -7.65
C PHE A 103 13.93 -13.61 -7.02
N ALA A 104 13.96 -12.57 -6.17
CA ALA A 104 15.14 -12.24 -5.39
C ALA A 104 15.45 -13.37 -4.39
N LEU A 105 16.66 -13.92 -4.49
CA LEU A 105 17.19 -14.92 -3.60
C LEU A 105 17.90 -14.26 -2.39
N PRO A 106 17.85 -14.90 -1.21
CA PRO A 106 18.43 -14.33 -0.01
C PRO A 106 19.97 -14.40 -0.04
N LEU A 107 20.62 -13.35 0.47
CA LEU A 107 22.07 -13.33 0.70
C LEU A 107 22.40 -13.56 2.17
N LYS A 108 23.58 -14.15 2.42
CA LYS A 108 24.16 -14.15 3.77
C LYS A 108 24.43 -12.70 4.17
N ARG A 109 24.14 -12.36 5.44
CA ARG A 109 24.27 -10.99 5.97
C ARG A 109 25.64 -10.35 5.72
N ALA A 110 26.72 -11.11 5.85
CA ALA A 110 28.08 -10.62 5.60
C ALA A 110 28.29 -10.24 4.13
N THR A 111 27.83 -11.07 3.19
CA THR A 111 27.90 -10.81 1.75
C THR A 111 27.06 -9.60 1.37
N ALA A 112 25.82 -9.52 1.86
CA ALA A 112 24.94 -8.38 1.64
C ALA A 112 25.60 -7.07 2.12
N ARG A 113 26.21 -7.07 3.30
CA ARG A 113 26.90 -5.89 3.84
C ARG A 113 28.07 -5.46 2.95
N GLY A 114 28.90 -6.40 2.52
CA GLY A 114 30.05 -6.11 1.65
C GLY A 114 29.63 -5.50 0.31
N LEU A 115 28.59 -6.05 -0.33
CA LEU A 115 28.06 -5.53 -1.61
C LEU A 115 27.50 -4.10 -1.45
N VAL A 116 26.72 -3.86 -0.39
CA VAL A 116 26.17 -2.53 -0.10
C VAL A 116 27.28 -1.53 0.19
N GLU A 117 28.29 -1.89 0.98
CA GLU A 117 29.44 -1.04 1.28
C GLU A 117 30.22 -0.69 0.00
N GLN A 118 30.45 -1.67 -0.88
CA GLN A 118 31.17 -1.48 -2.14
C GLN A 118 30.44 -0.52 -3.10
N ARG A 119 29.10 -0.56 -3.14
CA ARG A 119 28.28 0.25 -4.06
C ARG A 119 27.62 1.46 -3.40
N ALA A 120 27.96 1.77 -2.15
CA ALA A 120 27.29 2.81 -1.37
C ALA A 120 27.30 4.18 -2.07
N GLN A 121 28.42 4.53 -2.72
CA GLN A 121 28.57 5.81 -3.43
C GLN A 121 27.63 5.94 -4.64
N GLU A 122 27.25 4.83 -5.26
CA GLU A 122 26.31 4.79 -6.39
C GLU A 122 24.86 4.73 -5.90
N ILE A 123 24.58 3.94 -4.85
CA ILE A 123 23.23 3.69 -4.34
C ILE A 123 22.68 4.90 -3.57
N GLN A 124 23.48 5.56 -2.74
CA GLN A 124 22.99 6.66 -1.89
C GLN A 124 22.36 7.80 -2.70
N PRO A 125 22.99 8.35 -3.76
CA PRO A 125 22.38 9.39 -4.58
C PRO A 125 21.06 8.95 -5.25
N LEU A 126 20.98 7.69 -5.70
CA LEU A 126 19.77 7.14 -6.30
C LEU A 126 18.64 7.02 -5.28
N LEU A 127 18.94 6.56 -4.06
CA LEU A 127 17.98 6.49 -2.96
C LEU A 127 17.39 7.86 -2.66
N TYR A 128 18.23 8.89 -2.46
CA TYR A 128 17.77 10.27 -2.22
C TYR A 128 16.94 10.81 -3.38
N LYS A 129 17.32 10.51 -4.62
CA LYS A 129 16.56 10.91 -5.81
C LYS A 129 15.16 10.29 -5.79
N LEU A 130 15.05 8.97 -5.58
CA LEU A 130 13.78 8.26 -5.58
C LEU A 130 12.90 8.68 -4.40
N GLU A 131 13.48 8.89 -3.22
CA GLU A 131 12.77 9.41 -2.05
C GLU A 131 12.12 10.78 -2.34
N LYS A 132 12.90 11.71 -2.91
CA LYS A 132 12.40 13.04 -3.30
C LYS A 132 11.32 12.95 -4.39
N MET A 133 11.52 12.09 -5.38
CA MET A 133 10.53 11.86 -6.44
C MET A 133 9.22 11.32 -5.87
N GLY A 134 9.30 10.43 -4.89
CA GLY A 134 8.13 9.86 -4.25
C GLY A 134 7.38 10.88 -3.40
N ALA A 135 8.09 11.62 -2.54
CA ALA A 135 7.50 12.69 -1.73
C ALA A 135 6.75 13.74 -2.58
N ALA A 136 7.21 14.02 -3.80
CA ALA A 136 6.54 14.94 -4.73
C ALA A 136 5.20 14.44 -5.28
N GLN A 137 4.86 13.14 -5.14
CA GLN A 137 3.59 12.58 -5.63
C GLN A 137 2.41 12.77 -4.69
N LEU A 138 2.65 13.14 -3.41
CA LEU A 138 1.60 13.25 -2.40
C LEU A 138 0.42 14.13 -2.85
N GLY A 139 0.69 15.32 -3.38
CA GLY A 139 -0.37 16.23 -3.83
C GLY A 139 -1.23 15.67 -4.97
N LYS A 140 -0.63 14.91 -5.88
CA LYS A 140 -1.36 14.24 -6.97
C LYS A 140 -2.21 13.08 -6.41
N MET A 141 -1.68 12.33 -5.45
CA MET A 141 -2.42 11.25 -4.80
C MET A 141 -3.62 11.77 -4.00
N VAL A 142 -3.41 12.80 -3.19
CA VAL A 142 -4.46 13.48 -2.41
C VAL A 142 -5.56 13.98 -3.35
N SER A 143 -5.22 14.66 -4.44
CA SER A 143 -6.24 15.16 -5.38
C SER A 143 -7.04 14.05 -6.05
N VAL A 144 -6.40 12.94 -6.43
CA VAL A 144 -7.10 11.76 -6.97
C VAL A 144 -8.02 11.11 -5.93
N ALA A 145 -7.55 10.97 -4.69
CA ALA A 145 -8.34 10.40 -3.60
C ALA A 145 -9.57 11.26 -3.27
N LYS A 146 -9.40 12.59 -3.20
CA LYS A 146 -10.52 13.53 -2.98
C LYS A 146 -11.56 13.43 -4.07
N ARG A 147 -11.14 13.42 -5.34
CA ARG A 147 -12.09 13.27 -6.46
C ARG A 147 -12.88 11.97 -6.36
N LYS A 148 -12.23 10.84 -6.06
CA LYS A 148 -12.92 9.55 -5.85
C LYS A 148 -13.92 9.62 -4.68
N ALA A 149 -13.54 10.27 -3.58
CA ALA A 149 -14.42 10.45 -2.43
C ALA A 149 -15.62 11.34 -2.79
N GLU A 150 -15.38 12.48 -3.44
CA GLU A 150 -16.43 13.40 -3.90
C GLU A 150 -17.43 12.71 -4.80
N GLU A 151 -16.97 11.97 -5.83
CA GLU A 151 -17.82 11.20 -6.74
C GLU A 151 -18.68 10.19 -5.96
N ALA A 152 -18.07 9.38 -5.10
CA ALA A 152 -18.79 8.35 -4.33
C ALA A 152 -19.83 8.94 -3.37
N TYR A 153 -19.50 10.04 -2.69
CA TYR A 153 -20.43 10.70 -1.78
C TYR A 153 -21.53 11.45 -2.53
N GLN A 154 -21.22 12.04 -3.69
CA GLN A 154 -22.22 12.71 -4.51
C GLN A 154 -23.27 11.72 -5.03
N ASP A 155 -22.84 10.54 -5.49
CA ASP A 155 -23.74 9.45 -5.89
C ASP A 155 -24.61 8.97 -4.73
N ARG A 156 -24.00 8.80 -3.54
CA ARG A 156 -24.72 8.40 -2.33
C ARG A 156 -25.77 9.43 -1.92
N ILE A 157 -25.43 10.71 -1.94
CA ILE A 157 -26.34 11.82 -1.61
C ILE A 157 -27.48 11.90 -2.62
N ALA A 158 -27.18 11.80 -3.92
CA ALA A 158 -28.20 11.83 -4.98
C ALA A 158 -29.19 10.67 -4.84
N ARG A 159 -28.68 9.45 -4.61
CA ARG A 159 -29.50 8.26 -4.35
C ARG A 159 -30.38 8.43 -3.11
N LEU A 160 -29.82 8.88 -1.99
CA LEU A 160 -30.60 9.12 -0.77
C LEU A 160 -31.65 10.20 -0.95
N GLY A 161 -31.33 11.27 -1.67
CA GLY A 161 -32.28 12.34 -1.99
C GLY A 161 -33.45 11.85 -2.84
N SER A 162 -33.19 11.02 -3.85
CA SER A 162 -34.23 10.39 -4.66
C SER A 162 -35.13 9.46 -3.83
N LEU A 163 -34.54 8.63 -2.95
CA LEU A 163 -35.32 7.74 -2.09
C LEU A 163 -36.17 8.52 -1.07
N ALA A 164 -35.69 9.65 -0.56
CA ALA A 164 -36.41 10.48 0.40
C ALA A 164 -37.72 11.06 -0.17
N GLN A 165 -37.80 11.26 -1.49
CA GLN A 165 -39.03 11.74 -2.15
C GLN A 165 -40.19 10.75 -2.04
N HIS A 166 -39.89 9.45 -1.91
CA HIS A 166 -40.88 8.38 -1.89
C HIS A 166 -40.93 7.61 -0.57
N ASN A 167 -40.04 7.91 0.39
CA ASN A 167 -39.93 7.19 1.64
C ASN A 167 -39.72 8.14 2.84
N ALA A 168 -40.79 8.35 3.61
CA ALA A 168 -40.80 9.20 4.80
C ALA A 168 -39.87 8.74 5.94
N ASN A 169 -39.35 7.49 5.89
CA ASN A 169 -38.37 7.00 6.86
C ASN A 169 -36.97 7.59 6.62
N ILE A 170 -36.72 8.23 5.48
CA ILE A 170 -35.45 8.89 5.18
C ILE A 170 -35.56 10.36 5.59
N SER A 171 -35.03 10.67 6.77
CA SER A 171 -35.08 12.02 7.31
C SER A 171 -34.05 12.95 6.64
N PRO A 172 -34.30 14.27 6.61
CA PRO A 172 -33.30 15.26 6.19
C PRO A 172 -31.99 15.17 6.96
N ALA A 173 -32.04 14.78 8.24
CA ALA A 173 -30.86 14.58 9.08
C ALA A 173 -29.94 13.49 8.54
N MET A 174 -30.47 12.45 7.87
CA MET A 174 -29.64 11.41 7.26
C MET A 174 -28.81 11.95 6.08
N LEU A 175 -29.39 12.81 5.25
CA LEU A 175 -28.67 13.48 4.16
C LEU A 175 -27.58 14.40 4.70
N GLU A 176 -27.87 15.12 5.77
CA GLU A 176 -26.92 16.01 6.43
C GLU A 176 -25.75 15.22 7.05
N ASN A 177 -26.03 14.10 7.71
CA ASN A 177 -24.99 13.22 8.25
C ASN A 177 -24.04 12.72 7.16
N VAL A 178 -24.55 12.37 5.97
CA VAL A 178 -23.70 11.93 4.85
C VAL A 178 -22.86 13.08 4.28
N ARG A 179 -23.37 14.31 4.28
CA ARG A 179 -22.59 15.51 3.89
C ARG A 179 -21.47 15.78 4.89
N GLN A 180 -21.75 15.68 6.18
CA GLN A 180 -20.75 15.83 7.23
C GLN A 180 -19.69 14.71 7.16
N GLU A 181 -20.10 13.47 6.91
CA GLU A 181 -19.19 12.34 6.69
C GLU A 181 -18.26 12.61 5.49
N ARG A 182 -18.80 13.09 4.37
CA ARG A 182 -18.01 13.51 3.21
C ARG A 182 -16.98 14.57 3.59
N ASP A 183 -17.42 15.64 4.24
CA ASP A 183 -16.54 16.76 4.57
C ASP A 183 -15.42 16.35 5.53
N ALA A 184 -15.73 15.49 6.50
CA ALA A 184 -14.74 14.90 7.40
C ALA A 184 -13.74 14.01 6.65
N VAL A 185 -14.19 13.19 5.69
CA VAL A 185 -13.30 12.37 4.85
C VAL A 185 -12.39 13.25 4.00
N LEU A 186 -12.91 14.30 3.37
CA LEU A 186 -12.12 15.19 2.53
C LEU A 186 -11.06 15.94 3.34
N ALA A 187 -11.41 16.43 4.54
CA ALA A 187 -10.48 17.05 5.46
C ALA A 187 -9.38 16.08 5.92
N ALA A 188 -9.76 14.84 6.27
CA ALA A 188 -8.78 13.81 6.65
C ALA A 188 -7.81 13.47 5.51
N ILE A 189 -8.31 13.37 4.27
CA ILE A 189 -7.47 13.12 3.10
C ILE A 189 -6.46 14.26 2.88
N ASP A 190 -6.81 15.52 3.16
CA ASP A 190 -5.89 16.66 3.06
C ASP A 190 -4.71 16.57 4.05
N GLU A 191 -4.90 15.91 5.20
CA GLU A 191 -3.85 15.70 6.21
C GLU A 191 -2.96 14.48 5.94
N SER A 192 -3.17 13.80 4.81
CA SER A 192 -2.41 12.59 4.45
C SER A 192 -0.94 12.89 4.22
N GLN A 193 -0.10 11.92 4.59
CA GLN A 193 1.34 11.94 4.38
C GLN A 193 1.77 10.71 3.57
N LEU A 194 2.89 10.86 2.87
CA LEU A 194 3.54 9.75 2.20
C LEU A 194 4.80 9.39 2.97
N LEU A 195 4.89 8.14 3.42
CA LEU A 195 6.03 7.64 4.18
C LEU A 195 6.79 6.61 3.34
N LEU A 196 8.12 6.64 3.43
CA LEU A 196 8.95 5.55 2.90
C LEU A 196 8.80 4.35 3.83
N ASP A 197 8.18 3.29 3.33
CA ASP A 197 7.88 2.08 4.09
C ASP A 197 9.03 1.09 4.02
N SER A 198 9.48 0.77 2.81
CA SER A 198 10.56 -0.19 2.61
C SER A 198 11.52 0.16 1.46
N VAL A 199 12.74 -0.36 1.61
CA VAL A 199 13.83 -0.27 0.63
C VAL A 199 14.35 -1.68 0.36
N ARG A 200 14.46 -2.05 -0.91
CA ARG A 200 15.08 -3.31 -1.33
C ARG A 200 16.17 -3.06 -2.35
N LEU A 201 17.33 -3.67 -2.10
CA LEU A 201 18.44 -3.76 -3.04
C LEU A 201 18.50 -5.18 -3.59
N VAL A 202 18.52 -5.33 -4.91
CA VAL A 202 18.65 -6.64 -5.55
C VAL A 202 19.85 -6.60 -6.49
N PHE A 203 20.90 -7.32 -6.13
CA PHE A 203 22.12 -7.40 -6.91
C PHE A 203 22.00 -8.42 -8.05
N CYS A 204 22.66 -8.13 -9.15
CA CYS A 204 22.80 -9.01 -10.29
C CYS A 204 23.94 -10.00 -10.02
N GLY A 205 23.63 -11.30 -10.10
CA GLY A 205 24.53 -12.41 -9.78
C GLY A 205 25.63 -12.66 -10.79
#